data_AF-A0A1B6KBB9-F1
#
_entry.id   AF-A0A1B6KBB9-F1
#
_cell.length_a   1.000
_cell.length_b   1.000
_cell.length_c   1.000
_cell.angle_alpha   90.00
_cell.angle_beta   90.00
_cell.angle_gamma   90.00
#
_symmetry.space_group_name_H-M   'P 1'
#
loop_
_entity.id
_entity.type
_entity.pdbx_description
1 polymer ?
#
loop_
_entity_poly.entity_id
_entity_poly.type
_entity_poly.pdbx_seq_one_letter_code
_entity_poly.pdbx_strand_id
1 'polypeptide(L)'
;LFLCYVKNIQCCLTHVPQKNLCLYADDANLKISASNKDEIERISLIELSNINNFLDQHNLRLNVKKTNYLTFKTKQNKNNFEPIITIDNQLITKIQSTKFLGLFIDKNLSWDQHVKKLLSKLNSGIYALTKMSFVCSINILRMVYFSYIHSHIAYGLCIYGATSKLNLDDILKIQKKSIRVMLGLKQQTDSAREHFKQLKIMTVYGQYIHDTIMCVRQKHSIGDPGTMVNHPYNTRNKSEISVPQHRLNFFTKKPTYIGSKFLKAIPLVIKQEPNIHVFQRNLQEYLINRPLYSFDELFEDH
;
A
#
# COMPACT_ATOMS: atom_id res chain seq x y z
N LEU A 1 -5.06 -8.22 -26.43
CA LEU A 1 -4.85 -7.45 -27.68
C LEU A 1 -4.39 -6.02 -27.42
N PHE A 2 -5.16 -5.18 -26.70
CA PHE A 2 -4.76 -3.79 -26.40
C PHE A 2 -3.37 -3.66 -25.74
N LEU A 3 -3.06 -4.45 -24.70
CA LEU A 3 -1.73 -4.40 -24.07
C LEU A 3 -0.58 -4.76 -25.03
N CYS A 4 -0.84 -5.65 -26.00
CA CYS A 4 0.14 -5.97 -27.05
C CYS A 4 0.32 -4.83 -28.03
N TYR A 5 -0.74 -4.06 -28.27
CA TYR A 5 -0.75 -2.91 -29.16
C TYR A 5 0.07 -1.74 -28.61
N VAL A 6 0.04 -1.54 -27.29
CA VAL A 6 0.77 -0.48 -26.59
C VAL A 6 2.12 -0.98 -26.03
N LYS A 7 2.56 -2.18 -26.43
CA LYS A 7 3.65 -2.95 -25.79
C LYS A 7 5.01 -2.24 -25.70
N ASN A 8 5.24 -1.19 -26.48
CA ASN A 8 6.52 -0.46 -26.52
C ASN A 8 6.40 1.02 -26.18
N ILE A 9 5.26 1.48 -25.66
CA ILE A 9 5.09 2.91 -25.32
C ILE A 9 6.16 3.39 -24.33
N GLN A 10 6.65 2.52 -23.44
CA GLN A 10 7.70 2.88 -22.49
C GLN A 10 9.03 3.21 -23.18
N CYS A 11 9.27 2.71 -24.39
CA CYS A 11 10.47 2.97 -25.16
C CYS A 11 10.50 4.37 -25.79
N CYS A 12 9.37 5.10 -25.83
CA CYS A 12 9.35 6.49 -26.29
C CYS A 12 9.91 7.48 -25.26
N LEU A 13 10.12 7.02 -24.02
CA LEU A 13 10.68 7.87 -22.97
C LEU A 13 12.17 8.11 -23.18
N THR A 14 12.63 9.36 -23.02
CA THR A 14 14.00 9.75 -23.37
C THR A 14 14.80 10.32 -22.19
N HIS A 15 14.15 11.10 -21.34
CA HIS A 15 14.75 11.79 -20.20
C HIS A 15 14.37 11.14 -18.85
N VAL A 16 13.49 10.14 -18.86
CA VAL A 16 13.12 9.37 -17.67
C VAL A 16 13.26 7.86 -17.93
N PRO A 17 13.57 7.06 -16.89
CA PRO A 17 13.61 5.62 -17.03
C PRO A 17 12.28 5.04 -17.52
N GLN A 18 12.32 4.05 -18.41
CA GLN A 18 11.12 3.37 -18.96
C GLN A 18 10.13 2.90 -17.87
N LYS A 19 10.66 2.43 -16.73
CA LYS A 19 9.86 2.00 -15.56
C LYS A 19 9.01 3.10 -14.90
N ASN A 20 9.24 4.37 -15.25
CA ASN A 20 8.48 5.49 -14.72
C ASN A 20 7.12 5.65 -15.41
N LEU A 21 6.91 5.05 -16.58
CA LEU A 21 5.59 4.96 -17.21
C LEU A 21 4.94 3.65 -16.79
N CYS A 22 3.93 3.73 -15.93
CA CYS A 22 3.16 2.59 -15.46
C CYS A 22 1.83 2.52 -16.22
N LEU A 23 1.50 1.34 -16.75
CA LEU A 23 0.27 1.08 -17.49
C LEU A 23 -0.58 0.06 -16.73
N TYR A 24 -1.88 0.31 -16.65
CA TYR A 24 -2.86 -0.65 -16.17
C TYR A 24 -4.11 -0.58 -17.03
N ALA A 25 -4.31 -1.59 -17.88
CA ALA A 25 -5.27 -1.51 -18.97
C ALA A 25 -5.06 -0.22 -19.78
N ASP A 26 -6.05 0.67 -19.84
CA ASP A 26 -6.03 1.97 -20.51
C ASP A 26 -5.47 3.12 -19.65
N ASP A 27 -5.37 2.94 -18.33
CA ASP A 27 -4.82 3.96 -17.42
C ASP A 27 -3.29 3.99 -17.49
N ALA A 28 -2.73 5.13 -17.92
CA ALA A 28 -1.29 5.38 -17.99
C ALA A 28 -0.86 6.45 -16.98
N ASN A 29 0.27 6.22 -16.30
CA ASN A 29 0.78 7.11 -15.26
C ASN A 29 2.28 7.32 -15.45
N LEU A 30 2.69 8.57 -15.68
CA LEU A 30 4.09 8.94 -15.87
C LEU A 30 4.65 9.59 -14.60
N LYS A 31 5.75 9.04 -14.09
CA LYS A 31 6.49 9.61 -12.96
C LYS A 31 7.66 10.47 -13.45
N ILE A 32 7.67 11.74 -13.08
CA ILE A 32 8.75 12.68 -13.36
C ILE A 32 9.34 13.18 -12.04
N SER A 33 10.65 13.39 -12.00
CA SER A 33 11.35 13.93 -10.83
C SER A 33 12.54 14.75 -11.32
N ALA A 34 12.67 15.98 -10.83
CA ALA A 34 13.78 16.87 -11.14
C ALA A 34 14.09 17.81 -9.96
N SER A 35 15.16 18.60 -10.05
CA SER A 35 15.65 19.40 -8.92
C SER A 35 14.95 20.76 -8.78
N ASN A 36 14.47 21.29 -9.90
CA ASN A 36 13.82 22.59 -9.99
C ASN A 36 12.54 22.52 -10.82
N LYS A 37 11.74 23.60 -10.77
CA LYS A 37 10.45 23.71 -11.47
C LYS A 37 10.62 23.60 -12.98
N ASP A 38 11.56 24.36 -13.53
CA ASP A 38 11.73 24.52 -14.97
C ASP A 38 12.17 23.21 -15.64
N GLU A 39 13.00 22.41 -14.96
CA GLU A 39 13.33 21.05 -15.40
C GLU A 39 12.11 20.13 -15.40
N ILE A 40 11.23 20.21 -14.40
CA ILE A 40 10.00 19.41 -14.37
C ILE A 40 9.13 19.79 -15.57
N GLU A 41 8.93 21.08 -15.83
CA GLU A 41 8.12 21.55 -16.96
C GLU A 41 8.72 21.10 -18.29
N ARG A 42 10.03 21.29 -18.49
CA ARG A 42 10.76 20.88 -19.70
C ARG A 42 10.68 19.37 -19.94
N ILE A 43 10.99 18.56 -18.92
CA ILE A 43 10.94 17.09 -19.04
C ILE A 43 9.50 16.65 -19.28
N SER A 44 8.52 17.24 -18.59
CA SER A 44 7.10 16.90 -18.80
C SER A 44 6.68 17.19 -20.23
N LEU A 45 7.03 18.35 -20.77
CA LEU A 45 6.71 18.72 -22.15
C LEU A 45 7.30 17.71 -23.16
N ILE A 46 8.58 17.37 -23.02
CA ILE A 46 9.27 16.43 -23.93
C ILE A 46 8.62 15.04 -23.84
N GLU A 47 8.50 14.48 -22.63
CA GLU A 47 8.03 13.11 -22.44
C GLU A 47 6.55 12.94 -22.83
N LEU A 48 5.70 13.93 -22.52
CA LEU A 48 4.30 13.90 -22.92
C LEU A 48 4.15 14.06 -24.44
N SER A 49 4.99 14.87 -25.09
CA SER A 49 5.02 14.98 -26.56
C SER A 49 5.44 13.66 -27.22
N ASN A 50 6.45 12.98 -26.67
CA ASN A 50 6.88 11.66 -27.17
C ASN A 50 5.76 10.63 -27.03
N ILE A 51 5.07 10.61 -25.88
CA ILE A 51 3.92 9.73 -25.64
C ILE A 51 2.80 10.06 -26.63
N ASN A 52 2.48 11.33 -26.85
CA ASN A 52 1.42 11.75 -27.78
C ASN A 52 1.73 11.31 -29.20
N ASN A 53 2.96 11.57 -29.68
CA ASN A 53 3.43 11.13 -30.99
C ASN A 53 3.36 9.61 -31.16
N PHE A 54 3.75 8.85 -30.12
CA PHE A 54 3.64 7.39 -30.13
C PHE A 54 2.19 6.94 -30.26
N LEU A 55 1.28 7.55 -29.49
CA LEU A 55 -0.14 7.22 -29.53
C LEU A 55 -0.73 7.56 -30.90
N ASP A 56 -0.41 8.71 -31.48
CA ASP A 56 -0.88 9.13 -32.80
C ASP A 56 -0.41 8.18 -33.90
N GLN A 57 0.86 7.76 -33.88
CA GLN A 57 1.39 6.73 -34.80
C GLN A 57 0.65 5.39 -34.69
N HIS A 58 0.08 5.11 -33.52
CA HIS A 58 -0.72 3.93 -33.25
C HIS A 58 -2.24 4.23 -33.33
N ASN A 59 -2.67 5.32 -33.98
CA ASN A 59 -4.09 5.67 -34.12
C ASN A 59 -4.86 5.73 -32.78
N LEU A 60 -4.16 6.07 -31.69
CA LEU A 60 -4.72 6.31 -30.36
C LEU A 60 -4.66 7.80 -30.06
N ARG A 61 -5.61 8.29 -29.26
CA ARG A 61 -5.65 9.69 -28.84
C ARG A 61 -5.57 9.80 -27.33
N LEU A 62 -4.68 10.68 -26.85
CA LEU A 62 -4.62 11.02 -25.44
C LEU A 62 -5.86 11.84 -25.03
N ASN A 63 -6.53 11.45 -23.95
CA ASN A 63 -7.62 12.24 -23.40
C ASN A 63 -7.07 13.32 -22.46
N VAL A 64 -6.70 14.48 -23.01
CA VAL A 64 -6.14 15.60 -22.25
C VAL A 64 -7.05 16.04 -21.11
N LYS A 65 -8.38 16.08 -21.32
CA LYS A 65 -9.36 16.48 -20.29
C LYS A 65 -9.41 15.54 -19.09
N LYS A 66 -9.14 14.24 -19.29
CA LYS A 66 -9.04 13.25 -18.19
C LYS A 66 -7.64 13.18 -17.60
N THR A 67 -6.64 13.70 -18.30
CA THR A 67 -5.26 13.73 -17.83
C THR A 67 -5.12 14.80 -16.77
N ASN A 68 -4.58 14.41 -15.62
CA ASN A 68 -4.35 15.28 -14.49
C ASN A 68 -2.96 15.00 -13.93
N TYR A 69 -2.38 15.96 -13.20
CA TYR A 69 -1.12 15.73 -12.49
C TYR A 69 -1.23 15.99 -11.00
N LEU A 70 -0.44 15.23 -10.23
CA LEU A 70 -0.32 15.33 -8.79
C LEU A 70 1.15 15.55 -8.43
N THR A 71 1.43 16.60 -7.66
CA THR A 71 2.79 16.90 -7.20
C THR A 71 3.03 16.33 -5.80
N PHE A 72 4.08 15.54 -5.65
CA PHE A 72 4.53 15.03 -4.35
C PHE A 72 5.68 15.89 -3.82
N LYS A 73 5.63 16.23 -2.52
CA LYS A 73 6.74 16.91 -1.84
C LYS A 73 6.97 16.33 -0.45
N THR A 74 8.22 16.38 0.00
CA THR A 74 8.57 16.07 1.39
C THR A 74 8.30 17.29 2.26
N LYS A 75 7.98 17.09 3.55
CA LYS A 75 7.75 18.20 4.50
C LYS A 75 8.94 19.17 4.62
N GLN A 76 10.16 18.66 4.38
CA GLN A 76 11.40 19.43 4.46
C GLN A 76 11.60 20.32 3.22
N ASN A 77 10.98 19.98 2.09
CA ASN A 77 11.04 20.80 0.90
C ASN A 77 10.08 21.99 1.06
N LYS A 78 10.66 23.14 1.43
CA LYS A 78 9.94 24.42 1.56
C LYS A 78 9.66 25.08 0.22
N ASN A 79 10.24 24.58 -0.87
CA ASN A 79 10.02 25.16 -2.18
C ASN A 79 8.61 24.83 -2.65
N ASN A 80 7.76 25.85 -2.68
CA ASN A 80 6.45 25.78 -3.29
C ASN A 80 6.59 26.04 -4.79
N PHE A 81 7.04 25.02 -5.52
CA PHE A 81 7.02 25.08 -6.97
C PHE A 81 5.76 24.41 -7.50
N GLU A 82 4.99 25.17 -8.28
CA GLU A 82 3.84 24.66 -9.01
C GLU A 82 4.21 24.66 -10.49
N PRO A 83 4.56 23.48 -11.06
CA PRO A 83 4.90 23.37 -12.47
C PRO A 83 3.64 23.54 -13.33
N ILE A 84 3.76 24.29 -14.41
CA ILE A 84 2.76 24.42 -15.45
C ILE A 84 3.04 23.34 -16.48
N ILE A 85 2.14 22.36 -16.57
CA ILE A 85 2.30 21.23 -17.49
C ILE A 85 1.28 21.39 -18.61
N THR A 86 1.76 21.29 -19.86
CA THR A 86 0.95 21.39 -21.07
C THR A 86 1.14 20.18 -21.98
N ILE A 87 0.10 19.85 -22.74
CA ILE A 87 0.12 18.89 -23.86
C ILE A 87 -0.66 19.53 -25.00
N ASP A 88 -0.10 19.59 -26.20
CA ASP A 88 -0.74 20.23 -27.38
C ASP A 88 -1.30 21.63 -27.07
N ASN A 89 -0.51 22.45 -26.34
CA ASN A 89 -0.89 23.79 -25.87
C ASN A 89 -2.10 23.85 -24.92
N GLN A 90 -2.58 22.71 -24.40
CA GLN A 90 -3.61 22.63 -23.38
C GLN A 90 -3.01 22.42 -21.99
N LEU A 91 -3.48 23.18 -21.01
CA LEU A 91 -3.05 23.06 -19.61
C LEU A 91 -3.63 21.81 -18.97
N ILE A 92 -2.75 20.99 -18.38
CA ILE A 92 -3.18 19.85 -17.56
C ILE A 92 -3.64 20.36 -16.20
N THR A 93 -4.77 19.84 -15.72
CA THR A 93 -5.30 20.21 -14.41
C THR A 93 -4.47 19.60 -13.29
N LYS A 94 -4.08 20.46 -12.34
CA LYS A 94 -3.48 20.05 -11.07
C LYS A 94 -4.56 19.56 -10.12
N ILE A 95 -4.33 18.41 -9.49
CA ILE A 95 -5.22 17.87 -8.47
C ILE A 95 -4.47 17.64 -7.16
N GLN A 96 -5.20 17.59 -6.04
CA GLN A 96 -4.62 17.29 -4.72
C GLN A 96 -4.74 15.82 -4.32
N SER A 97 -5.64 15.09 -4.96
CA SER A 97 -5.90 13.68 -4.73
C SER A 97 -6.49 13.05 -5.98
N THR A 98 -6.12 11.80 -6.25
CA THR A 98 -6.63 11.03 -7.38
C THR A 98 -6.94 9.60 -6.97
N LYS A 99 -7.82 8.94 -7.73
CA LYS A 99 -8.02 7.50 -7.62
C LYS A 99 -7.02 6.81 -8.54
N PHE A 100 -6.14 5.99 -7.99
CA PHE A 100 -5.16 5.20 -8.72
C PHE A 100 -5.28 3.74 -8.30
N LEU A 101 -5.61 2.84 -9.23
CA LEU A 101 -5.80 1.40 -8.98
C LEU A 101 -6.68 1.15 -7.75
N GLY A 102 -7.84 1.79 -7.68
CA GLY A 102 -8.78 1.60 -6.56
C GLY A 102 -8.43 2.35 -5.26
N LEU A 103 -7.20 2.85 -5.10
CA LEU A 103 -6.76 3.61 -3.93
C LEU A 103 -6.86 5.12 -4.15
N PHE A 104 -7.13 5.89 -3.10
CA PHE A 104 -7.10 7.35 -3.18
C PHE A 104 -5.75 7.85 -2.69
N ILE A 105 -4.97 8.44 -3.59
CA ILE A 105 -3.63 8.93 -3.34
C ILE A 105 -3.69 10.45 -3.27
N ASP A 106 -3.32 11.02 -2.13
CA ASP A 106 -3.19 12.46 -1.94
C ASP A 106 -1.72 12.92 -2.05
N LYS A 107 -1.52 14.23 -2.27
CA LYS A 107 -0.19 14.85 -2.42
C LYS A 107 0.79 14.59 -1.26
N ASN A 108 0.29 14.25 -0.07
CA ASN A 108 1.09 13.99 1.13
C ASN A 108 1.23 12.49 1.45
N LEU A 109 0.58 11.60 0.67
CA LEU A 109 0.41 10.18 1.00
C LEU A 109 -0.06 9.99 2.45
N SER A 110 -1.03 10.80 2.89
CA SER A 110 -1.64 10.64 4.22
C SER A 110 -2.62 9.49 4.26
N TRP A 111 -3.28 9.21 3.13
CA TRP A 111 -4.33 8.19 2.96
C TRP A 111 -5.63 8.51 3.69
N ASP A 112 -5.79 9.72 4.24
CA ASP A 112 -6.97 10.10 5.04
C ASP A 112 -8.27 10.00 4.22
N GLN A 113 -8.25 10.49 2.98
CA GLN A 113 -9.40 10.40 2.08
C GLN A 113 -9.71 8.94 1.71
N HIS A 114 -8.66 8.11 1.53
CA HIS A 114 -8.84 6.69 1.25
C HIS A 114 -9.50 5.99 2.42
N VAL A 115 -8.97 6.16 3.64
CA VAL A 115 -9.51 5.54 4.85
C VAL A 115 -10.92 6.03 5.14
N LYS A 116 -11.23 7.32 4.97
CA LYS A 116 -12.60 7.84 5.11
C LYS A 116 -13.59 7.12 4.18
N LYS A 117 -13.22 6.92 2.91
CA LYS A 117 -14.06 6.21 1.93
C LYS A 117 -14.15 4.71 2.23
N LEU A 118 -13.05 4.10 2.69
CA LEU A 118 -13.02 2.72 3.14
C LEU A 118 -14.00 2.52 4.30
N LEU A 119 -13.87 3.31 5.37
CA LEU A 119 -14.75 3.24 6.54
C LEU A 119 -16.24 3.39 6.18
N SER A 120 -16.57 4.27 5.22
CA SER A 120 -17.95 4.39 4.71
C SER A 120 -18.45 3.06 4.13
N LYS A 121 -17.66 2.38 3.29
CA LYS A 121 -18.01 1.05 2.74
C LYS A 121 -18.10 -0.03 3.82
N LEU A 122 -17.17 -0.02 4.78
CA LEU A 122 -17.15 -1.00 5.87
C LEU A 122 -18.37 -0.84 6.79
N ASN A 123 -18.87 0.39 7.02
CA ASN A 123 -20.08 0.61 7.79
C ASN A 123 -21.32 -0.02 7.13
N SER A 124 -21.44 0.05 5.81
CA SER A 124 -22.49 -0.68 5.08
C SER A 124 -22.35 -2.21 5.26
N GLY A 125 -21.11 -2.71 5.24
CA GLY A 125 -20.82 -4.12 5.54
C GLY A 125 -21.22 -4.54 6.95
N ILE A 126 -20.95 -3.70 7.95
CA ILE A 126 -21.37 -3.94 9.34
C ILE A 126 -22.88 -3.97 9.46
N TYR A 127 -23.58 -3.05 8.77
CA TYR A 127 -25.04 -3.05 8.76
C TYR A 127 -25.60 -4.38 8.24
N ALA A 128 -25.10 -4.84 7.08
CA ALA A 128 -25.47 -6.14 6.53
C ALA A 128 -25.15 -7.29 7.51
N LEU A 129 -23.94 -7.30 8.08
CA LEU A 129 -23.52 -8.30 9.07
C LEU A 129 -24.44 -8.32 10.30
N THR A 130 -24.91 -7.15 10.74
CA THR A 130 -25.84 -7.01 11.87
C THR A 130 -27.23 -7.56 11.55
N LYS A 131 -27.71 -7.38 10.32
CA LYS A 131 -28.99 -7.97 9.90
C LYS A 131 -28.88 -9.48 9.81
N MET A 132 -27.77 -9.99 9.29
CA MET A 132 -27.53 -11.42 9.18
C MET A 132 -27.31 -12.09 10.55
N SER A 133 -26.76 -11.38 11.54
CA SER A 133 -26.48 -11.96 12.86
C SER A 133 -27.72 -12.42 13.62
N PHE A 134 -28.92 -11.95 13.25
CA PHE A 134 -30.18 -12.41 13.83
C PHE A 134 -30.61 -13.81 13.35
N VAL A 135 -30.07 -14.29 12.23
CA VAL A 135 -30.55 -15.51 11.57
C VAL A 135 -29.43 -16.50 11.20
N CYS A 136 -28.19 -16.04 11.08
CA CYS A 136 -27.05 -16.85 10.63
C CYS A 136 -26.19 -17.35 11.78
N SER A 137 -25.56 -18.51 11.59
CA SER A 137 -24.54 -19.03 12.51
C SER A 137 -23.24 -18.22 12.45
N ILE A 138 -22.44 -18.31 13.52
CA ILE A 138 -21.15 -17.63 13.63
C ILE A 138 -20.20 -17.93 12.45
N ASN A 139 -20.22 -19.16 11.93
CA ASN A 139 -19.38 -19.55 10.80
C ASN A 139 -19.75 -18.82 9.52
N ILE A 140 -21.06 -18.65 9.26
CA ILE A 140 -21.56 -17.90 8.10
C ILE A 140 -21.20 -16.42 8.26
N LEU A 141 -21.41 -15.84 9.46
CA LEU A 141 -21.06 -14.44 9.72
C LEU A 141 -19.56 -14.18 9.53
N ARG A 142 -18.72 -15.12 9.98
CA ARG A 142 -17.27 -15.06 9.76
C ARG A 142 -16.91 -15.10 8.28
N MET A 143 -17.59 -15.95 7.50
CA MET A 143 -17.40 -16.00 6.05
C MET A 143 -17.77 -14.66 5.38
N VAL A 144 -18.90 -14.05 5.78
CA VAL A 144 -19.34 -12.72 5.30
C VAL A 144 -18.35 -11.62 5.69
N TYR A 145 -17.81 -11.69 6.91
CA TYR A 145 -16.75 -10.77 7.35
C TYR A 145 -15.54 -10.85 6.41
N PHE A 146 -15.05 -12.06 6.12
CA PHE A 146 -13.88 -12.23 5.26
C PHE A 146 -14.15 -11.84 3.80
N SER A 147 -15.33 -12.17 3.27
CA SER A 147 -15.67 -11.91 1.88
C SER A 147 -15.86 -10.42 1.58
N TYR A 148 -16.39 -9.63 2.51
CA TYR A 148 -16.71 -8.21 2.29
C TYR A 148 -15.86 -7.24 3.11
N ILE A 149 -15.85 -7.37 4.45
CA ILE A 149 -15.18 -6.39 5.32
C ILE A 149 -13.67 -6.53 5.22
N HIS A 150 -13.16 -7.76 5.41
CA HIS A 150 -11.73 -8.01 5.34
C HIS A 150 -11.17 -7.79 3.94
N SER A 151 -11.84 -8.23 2.88
CA SER A 151 -11.37 -8.05 1.50
C SER A 151 -11.18 -6.56 1.15
N HIS A 152 -12.07 -5.68 1.62
CA HIS A 152 -11.91 -4.25 1.46
C HIS A 152 -10.75 -3.65 2.28
N ILE A 153 -10.50 -4.16 3.50
CA ILE A 153 -9.34 -3.75 4.32
C ILE A 153 -8.04 -4.26 3.70
N ALA A 154 -7.98 -5.52 3.27
CA ALA A 154 -6.74 -6.12 2.76
C ALA A 154 -6.28 -5.46 1.44
N TYR A 155 -7.21 -4.95 0.64
CA TYR A 155 -6.91 -4.34 -0.65
C TYR A 155 -6.00 -3.12 -0.54
N GLY A 156 -4.71 -3.29 -0.86
CA GLY A 156 -3.71 -2.23 -0.82
C GLY A 156 -3.21 -1.89 0.58
N LEU A 157 -3.52 -2.69 1.61
CA LEU A 157 -3.10 -2.44 2.99
C LEU A 157 -1.59 -2.35 3.12
N CYS A 158 -0.84 -3.19 2.40
CA CYS A 158 0.62 -3.13 2.33
C CYS A 158 1.16 -1.73 1.97
N ILE A 159 0.36 -0.91 1.27
CA ILE A 159 0.72 0.45 0.84
C ILE A 159 0.13 1.49 1.81
N TYR A 160 -1.19 1.49 1.98
CA TYR A 160 -1.86 2.54 2.74
C TYR A 160 -1.74 2.35 4.26
N GLY A 161 -1.38 1.15 4.75
CA GLY A 161 -1.22 0.85 6.16
C GLY A 161 -0.09 1.66 6.84
N ALA A 162 0.79 2.31 6.05
CA ALA A 162 1.73 3.34 6.51
C ALA A 162 1.06 4.71 6.82
N THR A 163 -0.25 4.71 7.03
CA THR A 163 -1.05 5.88 7.38
C THR A 163 -0.87 6.27 8.86
N SER A 164 -1.65 7.24 9.35
CA SER A 164 -1.62 7.65 10.75
C SER A 164 -2.17 6.56 11.68
N LYS A 165 -1.71 6.56 12.93
CA LYS A 165 -2.25 5.68 13.98
C LYS A 165 -3.77 5.84 14.11
N LEU A 166 -4.27 7.08 14.06
CA LEU A 166 -5.71 7.38 14.11
C LEU A 166 -6.49 6.64 13.02
N ASN A 167 -5.99 6.65 11.78
CA ASN A 167 -6.64 5.96 10.67
C ASN A 167 -6.66 4.44 10.85
N LEU A 168 -5.57 3.83 11.33
CA LEU A 168 -5.53 2.40 11.64
C LEU A 168 -6.46 2.06 12.80
N ASP A 169 -6.49 2.89 13.84
CA ASP A 169 -7.36 2.72 14.99
C ASP A 169 -8.84 2.79 14.60
N ASP A 170 -9.21 3.66 13.66
CA ASP A 170 -10.58 3.72 13.16
C ASP A 170 -10.97 2.46 12.38
N ILE A 171 -10.05 1.89 11.59
CA ILE A 171 -10.27 0.58 10.94
C ILE A 171 -10.37 -0.53 12.01
N LEU A 172 -9.52 -0.50 13.03
CA LEU A 172 -9.56 -1.46 14.14
C LEU A 172 -10.89 -1.38 14.92
N LYS A 173 -11.44 -0.17 15.13
CA LYS A 173 -12.77 0.02 15.75
C LYS A 173 -13.86 -0.67 14.94
N ILE A 174 -13.83 -0.56 13.61
CA ILE A 174 -14.74 -1.29 12.73
C ILE A 174 -14.58 -2.80 12.89
N GLN A 175 -13.35 -3.33 12.88
CA GLN A 175 -13.12 -4.77 13.09
C GLN A 175 -13.67 -5.24 14.46
N LYS A 176 -13.40 -4.48 15.53
CA LYS A 176 -13.94 -4.76 16.88
C LYS A 176 -15.46 -4.75 16.88
N LYS A 177 -16.10 -3.79 16.20
CA LYS A 177 -17.55 -3.70 16.06
C LYS A 177 -18.10 -4.92 15.31
N SER A 178 -17.46 -5.33 14.21
CA SER A 178 -17.84 -6.55 13.47
C SER A 178 -17.78 -7.79 14.37
N ILE A 179 -16.71 -7.96 15.14
CA ILE A 179 -16.56 -9.10 16.06
C ILE A 179 -17.67 -9.10 17.12
N ARG A 180 -17.96 -7.94 17.72
CA ARG A 180 -19.03 -7.81 18.71
C ARG A 180 -20.40 -8.17 18.12
N VAL A 181 -20.68 -7.75 16.89
CA VAL A 181 -21.91 -8.13 16.17
C VAL A 181 -21.97 -9.64 15.94
N MET A 182 -20.89 -10.24 15.45
CA MET A 182 -20.83 -11.68 15.16
C MET A 182 -21.09 -12.54 16.41
N LEU A 183 -20.59 -12.09 17.57
CA LEU A 183 -20.68 -12.82 18.84
C LEU A 183 -21.86 -12.36 19.72
N GLY A 184 -22.70 -11.43 19.26
CA GLY A 184 -23.82 -10.89 20.05
C GLY A 184 -23.39 -10.17 21.34
N LEU A 185 -22.16 -9.63 21.38
CA LEU A 185 -21.61 -8.99 22.58
C LEU A 185 -22.16 -7.57 22.76
N LYS A 186 -22.45 -7.19 24.01
CA LYS A 186 -22.77 -5.79 24.34
C LYS A 186 -21.57 -4.89 24.04
N GLN A 187 -21.83 -3.63 23.66
CA GLN A 187 -20.79 -2.68 23.25
C GLN A 187 -19.76 -2.38 24.36
N GLN A 188 -20.11 -2.61 25.62
CA GLN A 188 -19.36 -2.23 26.82
C GLN A 188 -18.56 -3.37 27.47
N THR A 189 -18.55 -4.59 26.92
CA THR A 189 -17.77 -5.70 27.49
C THR A 189 -16.28 -5.60 27.16
N ASP A 190 -15.48 -6.38 27.90
CA ASP A 190 -14.02 -6.52 27.89
C ASP A 190 -13.33 -6.48 26.52
N SER A 191 -12.00 -6.39 26.56
CA SER A 191 -11.12 -6.36 25.40
C SER A 191 -11.50 -7.40 24.33
N ALA A 192 -11.69 -6.95 23.08
CA ALA A 192 -11.98 -7.84 21.96
C ALA A 192 -10.78 -8.75 21.55
N ARG A 193 -9.64 -8.67 22.24
CA ARG A 193 -8.40 -9.36 21.84
C ARG A 193 -8.59 -10.88 21.74
N GLU A 194 -9.11 -11.52 22.78
CA GLU A 194 -9.32 -12.98 22.76
C GLU A 194 -10.30 -13.41 21.67
N HIS A 195 -11.29 -12.56 21.37
CA HIS A 195 -12.26 -12.82 20.31
C HIS A 195 -11.65 -12.77 18.89
N PHE A 196 -10.61 -11.95 18.66
CA PHE A 196 -9.83 -12.01 17.42
C PHE A 196 -9.17 -13.39 17.25
N LYS A 197 -8.57 -13.93 18.32
CA LYS A 197 -7.94 -15.27 18.31
C LYS A 197 -8.98 -16.37 18.05
N GLN A 198 -10.07 -16.36 18.80
CA GLN A 198 -11.16 -17.34 18.70
C GLN A 198 -11.73 -17.40 17.27
N LEU A 199 -11.93 -16.24 16.64
CA LEU A 199 -12.44 -16.16 15.27
C LEU A 199 -11.35 -16.29 14.20
N LYS A 200 -10.08 -16.46 14.58
CA LYS A 200 -8.92 -16.50 13.67
C LYS A 200 -8.89 -15.28 12.74
N ILE A 201 -9.21 -14.10 13.27
CA ILE A 201 -9.18 -12.82 12.56
C ILE A 201 -7.93 -12.06 12.99
N MET A 202 -7.14 -11.63 12.01
CA MET A 202 -6.00 -10.75 12.27
C MET A 202 -6.46 -9.30 12.41
N THR A 203 -5.88 -8.57 13.36
CA THR A 203 -6.11 -7.12 13.47
C THR A 203 -5.50 -6.40 12.26
N VAL A 204 -5.97 -5.19 11.95
CA VAL A 204 -5.42 -4.38 10.85
C VAL A 204 -3.91 -4.12 11.01
N TYR A 205 -3.44 -3.98 12.26
CA TYR A 205 -2.02 -3.87 12.59
C TYR A 205 -1.26 -5.15 12.24
N GLY A 206 -1.77 -6.31 12.69
CA GLY A 206 -1.19 -7.60 12.35
C GLY A 206 -1.20 -7.84 10.84
N GLN A 207 -2.30 -7.53 10.15
CA GLN A 207 -2.41 -7.74 8.70
C GLN A 207 -1.42 -6.86 7.93
N TYR A 208 -1.23 -5.61 8.33
CA TYR A 208 -0.22 -4.76 7.71
C TYR A 208 1.21 -5.27 7.93
N ILE A 209 1.51 -5.75 9.15
CA ILE A 209 2.80 -6.40 9.45
C ILE A 209 3.00 -7.62 8.57
N HIS A 210 2.00 -8.49 8.47
CA HIS A 210 2.01 -9.67 7.62
C HIS A 210 2.29 -9.30 6.16
N ASP A 211 1.51 -8.40 5.58
CA ASP A 211 1.58 -8.07 4.16
C ASP A 211 2.91 -7.41 3.79
N THR A 212 3.46 -6.56 4.66
CA THR A 212 4.76 -5.91 4.43
C THR A 212 5.93 -6.89 4.57
N ILE A 213 5.88 -7.84 5.51
CA ILE A 213 6.86 -8.93 5.61
C ILE A 213 6.81 -9.81 4.36
N MET A 214 5.62 -10.20 3.92
CA MET A 214 5.44 -11.02 2.71
C MET A 214 5.93 -10.29 1.46
N CYS A 215 5.69 -8.99 1.35
CA CYS A 215 6.23 -8.15 0.27
C CYS A 215 7.77 -8.21 0.20
N VAL A 216 8.44 -8.15 1.35
CA VAL A 216 9.90 -8.25 1.44
C VAL A 216 10.38 -9.64 1.02
N ARG A 217 9.77 -10.71 1.54
CA ARG A 217 10.15 -12.10 1.24
C ARG A 217 9.98 -12.45 -0.24
N GLN A 218 8.90 -11.99 -0.87
CA GLN A 218 8.67 -12.18 -2.31
C GLN A 218 9.73 -11.45 -3.14
N LYS A 219 10.08 -10.22 -2.79
CA LYS A 219 11.12 -9.46 -3.50
C LYS A 219 12.52 -10.05 -3.39
N HIS A 220 12.88 -10.58 -2.21
CA HIS A 220 14.15 -11.31 -2.04
C HIS A 220 14.21 -12.55 -2.93
N SER A 221 13.09 -13.27 -3.08
CA SER A 221 13.02 -14.45 -3.96
C SER A 221 13.21 -14.10 -5.44
N ILE A 222 12.91 -12.85 -5.82
CA ILE A 222 13.03 -12.33 -7.20
C ILE A 222 14.42 -11.70 -7.45
N GLY A 223 15.30 -11.64 -6.44
CA GLY A 223 16.66 -11.10 -6.60
C GLY A 223 16.74 -9.58 -6.74
N ASP A 224 15.78 -8.82 -6.20
CA ASP A 224 15.78 -7.35 -6.26
C ASP A 224 17.00 -6.78 -5.46
N PRO A 225 17.97 -6.10 -6.12
CA PRO A 225 19.21 -5.62 -5.50
C PRO A 225 19.00 -4.62 -4.36
N GLY A 226 17.82 -3.99 -4.28
CA GLY A 226 17.52 -2.95 -3.28
C GLY A 226 17.39 -3.44 -1.83
N THR A 227 17.54 -4.74 -1.59
CA THR A 227 17.33 -5.39 -0.28
C THR A 227 18.56 -6.15 0.23
N MET A 228 19.61 -6.31 -0.59
CA MET A 228 20.87 -6.95 -0.22
C MET A 228 22.00 -5.93 -0.27
N VAL A 229 22.43 -5.42 0.88
CA VAL A 229 23.74 -4.80 0.97
C VAL A 229 24.76 -5.94 1.04
N ASN A 230 25.32 -6.31 -0.12
CA ASN A 230 26.51 -7.14 -0.15
C ASN A 230 27.68 -6.31 0.41
N HIS A 231 28.00 -6.50 1.68
CA HIS A 231 29.26 -6.01 2.22
C HIS A 231 30.41 -6.85 1.61
N PRO A 232 31.45 -6.23 1.02
CA PRO A 232 32.59 -6.96 0.45
C PRO A 232 33.45 -7.72 1.50
N TYR A 233 33.11 -7.59 2.78
CA TYR A 233 33.87 -8.10 3.92
C TYR A 233 32.94 -8.82 4.90
N ASN A 234 33.43 -9.90 5.51
CA ASN A 234 32.70 -10.66 6.53
C ASN A 234 32.53 -9.82 7.81
N THR A 235 31.37 -9.18 7.96
CA THR A 235 30.95 -8.59 9.23
C THR A 235 30.18 -9.64 10.05
N ARG A 236 30.25 -9.53 11.39
CA ARG A 236 29.54 -10.44 12.33
C ARG A 236 28.03 -10.57 12.07
N ASN A 237 27.42 -9.63 11.34
CA ASN A 237 25.98 -9.57 11.04
C ASN A 237 25.66 -9.85 9.56
N LYS A 238 26.53 -10.55 8.82
CA LYS A 238 26.32 -10.87 7.38
C LYS A 238 25.00 -11.61 7.09
N SER A 239 24.45 -12.32 8.07
CA SER A 239 23.17 -13.03 8.01
C SER A 239 21.97 -12.21 8.52
N GLU A 240 22.18 -10.99 9.02
CA GLU A 240 21.07 -10.12 9.43
C GLU A 240 20.54 -9.32 8.24
N ILE A 241 19.23 -9.28 8.09
CA ILE A 241 18.54 -8.48 7.06
C ILE A 241 18.99 -7.02 7.21
N SER A 242 19.75 -6.44 6.28
CA SER A 242 20.19 -5.06 6.41
C SER A 242 18.99 -4.10 6.26
N VAL A 243 18.73 -3.26 7.25
CA VAL A 243 17.76 -2.17 7.13
C VAL A 243 18.54 -0.93 6.67
N PRO A 244 18.27 -0.38 5.47
CA PRO A 244 19.10 0.68 4.91
C PRO A 244 19.01 1.97 5.74
N GLN A 245 20.13 2.65 5.91
CA GLN A 245 20.16 3.98 6.51
C GLN A 245 19.38 4.96 5.65
N HIS A 246 18.64 5.87 6.29
CA HIS A 246 17.78 6.83 5.60
C HIS A 246 17.68 8.11 6.42
N ARG A 247 17.47 9.24 5.74
CA ARG A 247 17.38 10.58 6.37
C ARG A 247 15.95 11.08 6.55
N LEU A 248 14.98 10.46 5.88
CA LEU A 248 13.60 10.94 5.80
C LEU A 248 12.63 9.98 6.49
N ASN A 249 11.82 10.48 7.43
CA ASN A 249 10.70 9.71 7.99
C ASN A 249 9.72 9.21 6.91
N PHE A 250 9.68 9.86 5.75
CA PHE A 250 8.88 9.38 4.63
C PHE A 250 9.39 8.03 4.08
N PHE A 251 10.70 7.78 4.14
CA PHE A 251 11.31 6.53 3.69
C PHE A 251 10.90 5.35 4.58
N THR A 252 10.63 5.60 5.87
CA THR A 252 10.19 4.53 6.79
C THR A 252 8.83 3.96 6.41
N LYS A 253 8.02 4.72 5.66
CA LYS A 253 6.71 4.29 5.14
C LYS A 253 6.81 3.34 3.95
N LYS A 254 7.99 3.16 3.36
CA LYS A 254 8.17 2.25 2.22
C LYS A 254 7.89 0.81 2.68
N PRO A 255 7.02 0.05 2.00
CA PRO A 255 6.65 -1.31 2.43
C PRO A 255 7.85 -2.24 2.61
N THR A 256 8.86 -2.11 1.74
CA THR A 256 10.08 -2.92 1.85
C THR A 256 10.93 -2.55 3.07
N TYR A 257 10.93 -1.27 3.46
CA TYR A 257 11.70 -0.83 4.62
C TYR A 257 11.05 -1.31 5.91
N ILE A 258 9.76 -0.98 6.08
CA ILE A 258 9.03 -1.33 7.30
C ILE A 258 8.84 -2.85 7.42
N GLY A 259 8.61 -3.55 6.30
CA GLY A 259 8.57 -5.00 6.25
C GLY A 259 9.86 -5.64 6.73
N SER A 260 11.03 -5.10 6.35
CA SER A 260 12.32 -5.59 6.86
C SER A 260 12.48 -5.31 8.36
N LYS A 261 12.00 -4.16 8.86
CA LYS A 261 11.99 -3.86 10.29
C LYS A 261 11.13 -4.85 11.07
N PHE A 262 9.92 -5.14 10.59
CA PHE A 262 9.03 -6.12 11.23
C PHE A 262 9.58 -7.55 11.13
N LEU A 263 10.15 -7.92 9.97
CA LEU A 263 10.77 -9.22 9.78
C LEU A 263 11.92 -9.46 10.76
N LYS A 264 12.65 -8.42 11.18
CA LYS A 264 13.63 -8.55 12.26
C LYS A 264 13.01 -8.89 13.62
N ALA A 265 11.85 -8.32 13.91
CA ALA A 265 11.16 -8.44 15.20
C ALA A 265 10.31 -9.70 15.37
N ILE A 266 10.19 -10.56 14.35
CA ILE A 266 9.52 -11.86 14.51
C ILE A 266 10.49 -12.94 15.03
N PRO A 267 9.97 -13.99 15.70
CA PRO A 267 10.77 -15.10 16.22
C PRO A 267 11.70 -15.73 15.17
N LEU A 268 12.91 -16.12 15.61
CA LEU A 268 13.92 -16.73 14.74
C LEU A 268 13.43 -17.99 14.04
N VAL A 269 12.64 -18.82 14.74
CA VAL A 269 12.04 -20.05 14.20
C VAL A 269 11.22 -19.77 12.93
N ILE A 270 10.39 -18.72 12.95
CA ILE A 270 9.60 -18.33 11.78
C ILE A 270 10.51 -17.69 10.73
N LYS A 271 11.43 -16.83 11.14
CA LYS A 271 12.34 -16.10 10.23
C LYS A 271 13.20 -17.03 9.36
N GLN A 272 13.64 -18.16 9.91
CA GLN A 272 14.55 -19.12 9.26
C GLN A 272 13.82 -20.16 8.39
N GLU A 273 12.49 -20.19 8.39
CA GLU A 273 11.73 -21.13 7.57
C GLU A 273 11.99 -20.90 6.07
N PRO A 274 12.57 -21.88 5.34
CA PRO A 274 12.92 -21.72 3.93
C PRO A 274 11.70 -21.82 3.00
N ASN A 275 10.68 -22.60 3.36
CA ASN A 275 9.51 -22.77 2.52
C ASN A 275 8.56 -21.58 2.68
N ILE A 276 8.32 -20.84 1.59
CA ILE A 276 7.51 -19.62 1.63
C ILE A 276 6.06 -19.85 2.10
N HIS A 277 5.47 -21.01 1.79
CA HIS A 277 4.10 -21.34 2.19
C HIS A 277 4.03 -21.68 3.68
N VAL A 278 5.02 -22.43 4.19
CA VAL A 278 5.13 -22.74 5.62
C VAL A 278 5.43 -21.47 6.41
N PHE A 279 6.33 -20.62 5.91
CA PHE A 279 6.63 -19.30 6.47
C PHE A 279 5.37 -18.45 6.59
N GLN A 280 4.59 -18.32 5.51
CA GLN A 280 3.36 -17.53 5.48
C GLN A 280 2.35 -18.04 6.52
N ARG A 281 2.13 -19.36 6.57
CA ARG A 281 1.21 -19.98 7.53
C ARG A 281 1.66 -19.73 8.98
N ASN A 282 2.94 -19.97 9.28
CA ASN A 282 3.48 -19.79 10.63
C ASN A 282 3.43 -18.32 11.07
N LEU A 283 3.72 -17.38 10.16
CA LEU A 283 3.60 -15.95 10.41
C LEU A 283 2.14 -15.55 10.66
N GLN A 284 1.21 -16.08 9.87
CA GLN A 284 -0.22 -15.84 10.05
C GLN A 284 -0.71 -16.36 11.41
N GLU A 285 -0.34 -17.59 11.78
CA GLU A 285 -0.69 -18.16 13.09
C GLU A 285 -0.11 -17.36 14.25
N TYR A 286 1.16 -16.95 14.15
CA TYR A 286 1.81 -16.09 15.15
C TYR A 286 1.06 -14.77 15.36
N LEU A 287 0.68 -14.09 14.28
CA LEU A 287 -0.02 -12.80 14.35
C LEU A 287 -1.51 -12.93 14.74
N ILE A 288 -2.16 -14.05 14.43
CA ILE A 288 -3.53 -14.33 14.91
C ILE A 288 -3.51 -14.60 16.41
N ASN A 289 -2.56 -15.41 16.90
CA ASN A 289 -2.43 -15.73 18.32
C ASN A 289 -1.93 -14.55 19.16
N ARG A 290 -1.44 -13.49 18.51
CA ARG A 290 -1.00 -12.23 19.13
C ARG A 290 -1.74 -11.03 18.51
N PRO A 291 -3.01 -10.76 18.89
CA PRO A 291 -3.78 -9.65 18.32
C PRO A 291 -3.17 -8.29 18.71
N LEU A 292 -2.44 -7.66 17.78
CA LEU A 292 -1.75 -6.39 17.98
C LEU A 292 -2.69 -5.19 17.82
N TYR A 293 -2.68 -4.24 18.75
CA TYR A 293 -3.41 -2.96 18.65
C TYR A 293 -2.49 -1.75 18.39
N SER A 294 -1.19 -1.98 18.30
CA SER A 294 -0.20 -0.99 17.87
C SER A 294 0.98 -1.70 17.19
N PHE A 295 1.85 -0.96 16.52
CA PHE A 295 3.10 -1.52 16.02
C PHE A 295 4.14 -1.71 17.12
N ASP A 296 4.09 -0.92 18.18
CA ASP A 296 5.03 -0.96 19.30
C ASP A 296 4.93 -2.29 20.05
N GLU A 297 3.69 -2.79 20.21
CA GLU A 297 3.42 -4.10 20.80
C GLU A 297 4.25 -5.20 20.13
N LEU A 298 4.53 -5.16 18.82
CA LEU A 298 5.35 -6.18 18.16
C LEU A 298 6.78 -6.27 18.77
N PHE A 299 7.33 -5.14 19.21
CA PHE A 299 8.72 -5.00 19.67
C PHE A 299 8.89 -5.16 21.18
N GLU A 300 7.82 -5.20 21.97
CA GLU A 300 7.89 -5.24 23.44
C GLU A 300 8.34 -6.60 24.03
N ASP A 301 8.35 -7.69 23.23
CA ASP A 301 8.62 -9.06 23.70
C ASP A 301 10.05 -9.57 23.36
N HIS A 302 11.04 -8.68 23.18
CA HIS A 302 12.46 -9.05 22.96
C HIS A 302 13.43 -8.30 23.86
#